data_AF-T0RI28-F1
#
_entry.id   AF-T0RI28-F1
#
_cell.length_a   1.000
_cell.length_b   1.000
_cell.length_c   1.000
_cell.angle_alpha   90.00
_cell.angle_beta   90.00
_cell.angle_gamma   90.00
#
_symmetry.space_group_name_H-M   'P 1'
#
loop_
_entity.id
_entity.type
_entity.pdbx_description
1 polymer ?
#
loop_
_entity_poly.entity_id
_entity_poly.type
_entity_poly.pdbx_seq_one_letter_code
_entity_poly.pdbx_strand_id
1 'polypeptide(L)'
;MKNLIALSLILLNSYSFGLTGLDLLSAKASAFEEIEVEFGVEHVEAWSAEIEGHEVLVKAKTHDELIVFGCHLHGQDMACHEEGHDHFKSDDHHSLIEEGFEAAMAKLAKTFSKRNLDFSVLTNLKVWVSEGHDDGHSHGGDVWTKVSYELNGKIKTTFIQCHGHGLEEELFCHYKSSANDEPSLEDGHDDHDHDHNH
;
A
#
# COMPACT_ATOMS: atom_id res chain seq x y z
N MET A 1 48.54 -17.85 -35.73
CA MET A 1 47.57 -18.52 -34.84
C MET A 1 47.59 -17.82 -33.49
N LYS A 2 46.39 -17.54 -32.97
CA LYS A 2 46.07 -17.26 -31.55
C LYS A 2 46.63 -15.97 -30.97
N ASN A 3 45.76 -14.95 -30.93
CA ASN A 3 45.50 -14.11 -29.76
C ASN A 3 44.31 -13.21 -30.10
N LEU A 4 43.12 -13.79 -30.05
CA LEU A 4 41.84 -13.12 -30.26
C LEU A 4 40.81 -13.83 -29.37
N ILE A 5 41.11 -13.90 -28.07
CA ILE A 5 40.20 -14.42 -27.06
C ILE A 5 40.38 -13.56 -25.81
N ALA A 6 39.25 -13.17 -25.23
CA ALA A 6 39.10 -12.44 -23.97
C ALA A 6 39.04 -10.91 -24.04
N LEU A 7 38.12 -10.38 -24.85
CA LEU A 7 37.42 -9.12 -24.52
C LEU A 7 35.91 -9.30 -24.65
N SER A 8 35.40 -10.42 -24.13
CA SER A 8 33.97 -10.70 -23.94
C SER A 8 33.69 -10.97 -22.47
N LEU A 9 34.44 -10.30 -21.57
CA LEU A 9 34.13 -10.30 -20.16
C LEU A 9 33.07 -9.23 -19.90
N ILE A 10 31.83 -9.69 -19.78
CA ILE A 10 30.92 -9.30 -18.71
C ILE A 10 30.54 -7.80 -18.77
N LEU A 11 29.80 -7.43 -19.81
CA LEU A 11 28.70 -6.48 -19.68
C LEU A 11 27.44 -7.25 -19.27
N LEU A 12 27.52 -8.06 -18.22
CA LEU A 12 26.33 -8.38 -17.45
C LEU A 12 26.04 -7.10 -16.68
N ASN A 13 25.29 -6.20 -17.32
CA ASN A 13 24.48 -5.26 -16.59
C ASN A 13 23.72 -6.11 -15.58
N SER A 14 24.11 -6.03 -14.31
CA SER A 14 23.20 -6.31 -13.22
C SER A 14 22.05 -5.33 -13.42
N TYR A 15 21.07 -5.70 -14.23
CA TYR A 15 19.72 -5.19 -14.10
C TYR A 15 19.28 -5.70 -12.73
N SER A 16 19.74 -5.02 -11.68
CA SER A 16 18.93 -4.92 -10.48
C SER A 16 17.67 -4.26 -10.98
N PHE A 17 16.66 -5.06 -11.31
CA PHE A 17 15.33 -4.55 -11.57
C PHE A 17 14.93 -3.86 -10.28
N GLY A 18 15.08 -2.53 -10.26
CA GLY A 18 14.63 -1.74 -9.13
C GLY A 18 13.13 -1.96 -9.00
N LEU A 19 12.66 -2.07 -7.76
CA LEU A 19 11.24 -2.10 -7.47
C LEU A 19 10.58 -0.88 -8.11
N THR A 20 9.39 -1.11 -8.63
CA THR A 20 8.54 -0.14 -9.30
C THR A 20 7.23 -0.03 -8.55
N GLY A 21 6.42 0.96 -8.90
CA GLY A 21 5.08 1.10 -8.31
C GLY A 21 4.13 -0.08 -8.58
N LEU A 22 4.42 -0.94 -9.56
CA LEU A 22 3.67 -2.19 -9.75
C LEU A 22 3.94 -3.18 -8.61
N ASP A 23 5.14 -3.18 -8.07
CA ASP A 23 5.56 -4.07 -6.99
C ASP A 23 4.85 -3.72 -5.67
N LEU A 24 4.39 -2.47 -5.49
CA LEU A 24 3.53 -2.08 -4.38
C LEU A 24 2.20 -2.84 -4.36
N LEU A 25 1.61 -3.07 -5.54
CA LEU A 25 0.34 -3.78 -5.68
C LEU A 25 0.54 -5.28 -5.45
N SER A 26 1.62 -5.84 -5.98
CA SER A 26 1.98 -7.24 -5.75
C SER A 26 2.33 -7.52 -4.29
N ALA A 27 3.05 -6.61 -3.63
CA ALA A 27 3.38 -6.70 -2.21
C ALA A 27 2.13 -6.60 -1.34
N LYS A 28 1.23 -5.64 -1.62
CA LYS A 28 -0.07 -5.57 -0.96
C LYS A 28 -0.84 -6.88 -1.11
N ALA A 29 -0.93 -7.44 -2.31
CA ALA A 29 -1.66 -8.68 -2.56
C ALA A 29 -1.06 -9.84 -1.75
N SER A 30 0.26 -10.04 -1.83
CA SER A 30 0.94 -11.11 -1.10
C SER A 30 0.85 -10.94 0.41
N ALA A 31 1.02 -9.73 0.95
CA ALA A 31 0.85 -9.47 2.39
C ALA A 31 -0.60 -9.70 2.84
N PHE A 32 -1.58 -9.32 2.02
CA PHE A 32 -2.99 -9.51 2.38
C PHE A 32 -3.45 -10.97 2.27
N GLU A 33 -2.82 -11.80 1.44
CA GLU A 33 -3.04 -13.25 1.46
C GLU A 33 -2.58 -13.84 2.81
N GLU A 34 -1.44 -13.42 3.33
CA GLU A 34 -0.98 -13.83 4.67
C GLU A 34 -1.91 -13.26 5.76
N ILE A 35 -2.31 -11.99 5.66
CA ILE A 35 -3.23 -11.36 6.61
C ILE A 35 -4.58 -12.08 6.66
N GLU A 36 -5.13 -12.46 5.51
CA GLU A 36 -6.40 -13.19 5.42
C GLU A 36 -6.33 -14.53 6.15
N VAL A 37 -5.21 -15.24 5.98
CA VAL A 37 -4.98 -16.54 6.61
C VAL A 37 -4.79 -16.42 8.12
N GLU A 38 -4.11 -15.38 8.59
CA GLU A 38 -3.66 -15.26 9.99
C GLU A 38 -4.53 -14.35 10.87
N PHE A 39 -5.17 -13.32 10.31
CA PHE A 39 -5.85 -12.26 11.08
C PHE A 39 -7.29 -11.99 10.63
N GLY A 40 -7.60 -12.21 9.34
CA GLY A 40 -8.84 -11.76 8.72
C GLY A 40 -8.74 -10.32 8.21
N VAL A 41 -9.07 -10.12 6.94
CA VAL A 41 -8.93 -8.81 6.25
C VAL A 41 -10.00 -7.80 6.66
N GLU A 42 -11.10 -8.26 7.26
CA GLU A 42 -12.24 -7.47 7.71
C GLU A 42 -11.89 -6.51 8.86
N HIS A 43 -10.79 -6.78 9.58
CA HIS A 43 -10.33 -5.99 10.71
C HIS A 43 -9.33 -4.90 10.34
N VAL A 44 -8.87 -4.84 9.09
CA VAL A 44 -7.94 -3.81 8.64
C VAL A 44 -8.68 -2.47 8.53
N GLU A 45 -8.26 -1.49 9.33
CA GLU A 45 -8.79 -0.12 9.37
C GLU A 45 -7.98 0.84 8.49
N ALA A 46 -6.71 0.51 8.26
CA ALA A 46 -5.82 1.25 7.38
C ALA A 46 -4.64 0.37 6.93
N TRP A 47 -4.05 0.68 5.78
CA TRP A 47 -2.81 0.06 5.35
C TRP A 47 -1.96 1.00 4.50
N SER A 48 -0.67 0.71 4.36
CA SER A 48 0.23 1.37 3.42
C SER A 48 1.20 0.39 2.79
N ALA A 49 1.66 0.72 1.59
CA ALA A 49 2.76 0.04 0.90
C ALA A 49 3.75 1.08 0.38
N GLU A 50 5.04 0.90 0.66
CA GLU A 50 6.09 1.80 0.19
C GLU A 50 7.39 1.07 -0.15
N ILE A 51 8.12 1.59 -1.14
CA ILE A 51 9.43 1.05 -1.50
C ILE A 51 10.47 1.58 -0.52
N GLU A 52 11.12 0.68 0.22
CA GLU A 52 12.23 0.98 1.12
C GLU A 52 13.47 0.19 0.69
N GLY A 53 14.44 0.89 0.09
CA GLY A 53 15.67 0.25 -0.41
C GLY A 53 15.40 -0.78 -1.52
N HIS A 54 15.47 -2.06 -1.17
CA HIS A 54 15.27 -3.18 -2.10
C HIS A 54 14.03 -4.02 -1.77
N GLU A 55 13.20 -3.55 -0.85
CA GLU A 55 11.99 -4.23 -0.39
C GLU A 55 10.80 -3.28 -0.47
N VAL A 56 9.59 -3.84 -0.45
CA VAL A 56 8.34 -3.10 -0.23
C VAL A 56 7.90 -3.38 1.19
N LEU A 57 7.77 -2.31 1.98
CA LEU A 57 7.22 -2.40 3.32
C LEU A 57 5.70 -2.25 3.24
N VAL A 58 4.96 -3.27 3.67
CA VAL A 58 3.50 -3.24 3.79
C VAL A 58 3.14 -3.17 5.25
N LYS A 59 2.35 -2.17 5.64
CA LYS A 59 1.84 -2.01 7.01
C LYS A 59 0.33 -2.09 6.98
N ALA A 60 -0.27 -2.87 7.87
CA ALA A 60 -1.72 -2.97 8.03
C ALA A 60 -2.06 -2.73 9.50
N LYS A 61 -2.96 -1.77 9.75
CA LYS A 61 -3.46 -1.45 11.09
C LYS A 61 -4.82 -2.09 11.28
N THR A 62 -4.98 -2.79 12.39
CA THR A 62 -6.25 -3.28 12.90
C THR A 62 -6.65 -2.49 14.15
N HIS A 63 -7.75 -2.87 14.79
CA HIS A 63 -8.13 -2.30 16.09
C HIS A 63 -7.07 -2.53 17.17
N ASP A 64 -6.45 -3.71 17.15
CA ASP A 64 -5.61 -4.22 18.24
C ASP A 64 -4.11 -4.03 17.97
N GLU A 65 -3.69 -3.97 16.72
CA GLU A 65 -2.26 -3.99 16.36
C GLU A 65 -1.90 -3.33 15.02
N LEU A 66 -0.60 -3.18 14.83
CA LEU A 66 0.03 -2.80 13.56
C LEU A 66 0.86 -4.00 13.08
N ILE A 67 0.46 -4.56 11.94
CA ILE A 67 1.12 -5.68 11.30
C ILE A 67 2.04 -5.13 10.21
N VAL A 68 3.28 -5.60 10.18
CA VAL A 68 4.30 -5.11 9.24
C VAL A 68 4.89 -6.28 8.46
N PHE A 69 4.97 -6.13 7.14
CA PHE A 69 5.58 -7.10 6.23
C PHE A 69 6.69 -6.45 5.42
N GLY A 70 7.87 -7.06 5.45
CA GLY A 70 8.91 -6.83 4.46
C GLY A 70 8.70 -7.74 3.25
N CYS A 71 8.44 -7.16 2.08
CA CYS A 71 8.18 -7.90 0.85
C CYS A 71 9.30 -7.72 -0.19
N HIS A 72 9.74 -8.81 -0.82
CA HIS A 72 10.78 -8.76 -1.84
C HIS A 72 10.59 -9.80 -2.94
N LEU A 73 11.20 -9.54 -4.10
CA LEU A 73 11.07 -10.38 -5.28
C LEU A 73 11.96 -11.64 -5.20
N HIS A 74 11.34 -12.80 -5.37
CA HIS A 74 11.98 -14.09 -5.64
C HIS A 74 11.83 -14.41 -7.13
N GLY A 75 12.72 -13.84 -7.95
CA GLY A 75 12.59 -13.90 -9.39
C GLY A 75 11.50 -12.95 -9.89
N GLN A 76 10.33 -13.48 -10.26
CA GLN A 76 9.16 -12.68 -10.67
C GLN A 76 8.04 -12.70 -9.61
N ASP A 77 8.19 -13.52 -8.58
CA ASP A 77 7.18 -13.72 -7.56
C ASP A 77 7.46 -12.80 -6.38
N MET A 78 6.43 -12.16 -5.84
CA MET A 78 6.53 -11.37 -4.62
C MET A 78 6.35 -12.29 -3.41
N ALA A 79 7.26 -12.21 -2.45
CA ALA A 79 7.15 -12.91 -1.17
C ALA A 79 7.20 -11.89 -0.02
N CYS A 80 6.35 -12.06 0.98
CA CYS A 80 6.27 -11.20 2.16
C CYS A 80 6.60 -12.00 3.42
N HIS A 81 7.24 -11.35 4.38
CA HIS A 81 7.53 -11.93 5.69
C HIS A 81 7.08 -10.97 6.79
N GLU A 82 6.31 -11.49 7.75
CA GLU A 82 5.85 -10.74 8.92
C GLU A 82 7.03 -10.36 9.82
N GLU A 83 7.01 -9.12 10.33
CA GLU A 83 7.93 -8.63 11.34
C GLU A 83 7.25 -8.53 12.72
N GLY A 84 7.37 -9.59 13.55
CA GLY A 84 6.84 -9.65 14.91
C GLY A 84 5.52 -10.43 15.00
N HIS A 85 5.29 -11.17 16.10
CA HIS A 85 4.18 -12.14 16.24
C HIS A 85 3.19 -11.77 17.35
N ASP A 86 1.89 -11.99 17.12
CA ASP A 86 1.04 -12.96 17.85
C ASP A 86 -0.35 -13.13 17.16
N HIS A 87 -0.95 -14.33 17.26
CA HIS A 87 -2.03 -14.79 16.36
C HIS A 87 -3.47 -14.54 16.86
N PHE A 88 -4.40 -14.27 15.93
CA PHE A 88 -5.86 -14.38 16.12
C PHE A 88 -6.52 -15.23 15.00
N LYS A 89 -7.86 -15.28 14.93
CA LYS A 89 -8.61 -16.13 13.96
C LYS A 89 -9.68 -15.30 13.26
N SER A 90 -9.88 -15.57 11.97
CA SER A 90 -10.79 -14.86 11.07
C SER A 90 -12.17 -15.51 10.88
N ASP A 91 -13.13 -14.71 10.39
CA ASP A 91 -14.38 -15.11 9.74
C ASP A 91 -14.45 -14.45 8.33
N ASP A 92 -14.98 -15.17 7.32
CA ASP A 92 -14.97 -14.73 5.90
C ASP A 92 -15.85 -13.48 5.63
N HIS A 93 -15.26 -12.30 5.47
CA HIS A 93 -15.90 -11.10 4.88
C HIS A 93 -14.93 -10.21 4.10
N HIS A 94 -15.39 -9.62 2.98
CA HIS A 94 -14.62 -8.65 2.19
C HIS A 94 -14.67 -7.26 2.86
N SER A 95 -13.53 -6.60 3.04
CA SER A 95 -13.47 -5.31 3.75
C SER A 95 -13.85 -4.13 2.84
N LEU A 96 -14.57 -3.15 3.40
CA LEU A 96 -14.92 -1.89 2.73
C LEU A 96 -13.67 -1.17 2.17
N ILE A 97 -12.52 -1.33 2.84
CA ILE A 97 -11.22 -0.82 2.39
C ILE A 97 -10.84 -1.35 1.02
N GLU A 98 -11.04 -2.65 0.77
CA GLU A 98 -10.65 -3.26 -0.49
C GLU A 98 -11.49 -2.70 -1.64
N GLU A 99 -12.80 -2.68 -1.48
CA GLU A 99 -13.72 -2.13 -2.48
C GLU A 99 -13.40 -0.66 -2.77
N GLY A 100 -13.16 0.14 -1.72
CA GLY A 100 -12.79 1.54 -1.87
C GLY A 100 -11.43 1.75 -2.53
N PHE A 101 -10.44 0.92 -2.21
CA PHE A 101 -9.13 0.93 -2.86
C PHE A 101 -9.25 0.58 -4.34
N GLU A 102 -9.94 -0.51 -4.69
CA GLU A 102 -10.13 -0.93 -6.08
C GLU A 102 -10.81 0.18 -6.90
N ALA A 103 -11.86 0.79 -6.36
CA ALA A 103 -12.56 1.91 -7.00
C ALA A 103 -11.63 3.14 -7.18
N ALA A 104 -10.80 3.46 -6.19
CA ALA A 104 -9.82 4.52 -6.26
C ALA A 104 -8.75 4.24 -7.33
N MET A 105 -8.23 3.02 -7.39
CA MET A 105 -7.23 2.60 -8.36
C MET A 105 -7.80 2.56 -9.78
N ALA A 106 -9.04 2.12 -9.96
CA ALA A 106 -9.73 2.20 -11.25
C ALA A 106 -9.89 3.66 -11.73
N LYS A 107 -10.19 4.59 -10.81
CA LYS A 107 -10.22 6.03 -11.11
C LYS A 107 -8.83 6.56 -11.48
N LEU A 108 -7.79 6.12 -10.78
CA LEU A 108 -6.40 6.53 -11.04
C LEU A 108 -5.91 6.02 -12.40
N ALA A 109 -6.17 4.75 -12.73
CA ALA A 109 -5.83 4.14 -14.02
C ALA A 109 -6.42 4.95 -15.21
N LYS A 110 -7.68 5.38 -15.09
CA LYS A 110 -8.33 6.25 -16.09
C LYS A 110 -7.66 7.62 -16.23
N THR A 111 -7.04 8.14 -15.17
CA THR A 111 -6.27 9.40 -15.22
C THR A 111 -4.86 9.19 -15.79
N PHE A 112 -4.18 8.12 -15.36
CA PHE A 112 -2.83 7.78 -15.79
C PHE A 112 -2.77 7.44 -17.28
N SER A 113 -3.70 6.63 -17.78
CA SER A 113 -3.83 6.32 -19.21
C SER A 113 -3.96 7.57 -20.09
N LYS A 114 -4.72 8.59 -19.67
CA LYS A 114 -4.84 9.87 -20.38
C LYS A 114 -3.52 10.66 -20.44
N ARG A 115 -2.57 10.33 -19.58
CA ARG A 115 -1.23 10.94 -19.49
C ARG A 115 -0.13 10.02 -19.99
N ASN A 116 -0.48 8.86 -20.57
CA ASN A 116 0.47 7.84 -20.99
C ASN A 116 1.39 7.38 -19.83
N LEU A 117 0.80 7.22 -18.65
CA LEU A 117 1.40 6.65 -17.45
C LEU A 117 0.70 5.35 -17.10
N ASP A 118 1.38 4.49 -16.34
CA ASP A 118 0.83 3.32 -15.68
C ASP A 118 1.24 3.32 -14.20
N PHE A 119 0.97 2.25 -13.46
CA PHE A 119 1.29 2.18 -12.03
C PHE A 119 2.76 1.98 -11.72
N SER A 120 3.65 1.78 -12.70
CA SER A 120 5.09 1.66 -12.44
C SER A 120 5.70 2.91 -11.81
N VAL A 121 5.04 4.08 -11.97
CA VAL A 121 5.51 5.36 -11.40
C VAL A 121 5.04 5.60 -9.95
N LEU A 122 4.25 4.71 -9.37
CA LEU A 122 3.86 4.83 -7.97
C LEU A 122 5.07 4.64 -7.05
N THR A 123 5.07 5.34 -5.93
CA THR A 123 6.14 5.27 -4.92
C THR A 123 5.61 4.94 -3.53
N ASN A 124 4.35 5.26 -3.25
CA ASN A 124 3.68 4.93 -1.99
C ASN A 124 2.17 4.89 -2.21
N LEU A 125 1.52 3.93 -1.54
CA LEU A 125 0.08 3.79 -1.42
C LEU A 125 -0.28 3.79 0.06
N LYS A 126 -1.38 4.44 0.42
CA LYS A 126 -1.97 4.36 1.75
C LYS A 126 -3.48 4.45 1.67
N VAL A 127 -4.17 3.60 2.40
CA VAL A 127 -5.64 3.51 2.42
C VAL A 127 -6.13 3.48 3.85
N TRP A 128 -7.26 4.13 4.14
CA TRP A 128 -7.90 4.08 5.45
C TRP A 128 -9.39 4.39 5.35
N VAL A 129 -10.15 3.92 6.34
CA VAL A 129 -11.56 4.33 6.53
C VAL A 129 -11.61 5.58 7.41
N SER A 130 -12.44 6.54 7.04
CA SER A 130 -12.86 7.65 7.88
C SER A 130 -14.35 7.47 8.18
N GLU A 131 -14.69 7.34 9.45
CA GLU A 131 -16.08 7.42 9.90
C GLU A 131 -16.50 8.89 9.82
N GLY A 132 -17.27 9.24 8.79
CA GLY A 132 -17.73 10.60 8.59
C GLY A 132 -18.42 11.14 9.85
N HIS A 133 -18.06 12.37 10.25
CA HIS A 133 -18.83 13.09 11.28
C HIS A 133 -20.25 13.37 10.74
N ASP A 134 -21.19 12.59 11.25
CA ASP A 134 -22.64 12.71 11.27
C ASP A 134 -23.24 14.00 10.64
N ASP A 135 -23.48 13.97 9.32
CA ASP A 135 -24.32 14.93 8.59
C ASP A 135 -25.73 14.36 8.29
N GLY A 136 -26.10 13.23 8.91
CA GLY A 136 -27.47 12.70 8.89
C GLY A 136 -27.95 12.03 7.60
N HIS A 137 -27.08 11.79 6.61
CA HIS A 137 -27.47 11.19 5.32
C HIS A 137 -26.51 10.15 4.70
N SER A 138 -25.36 9.79 5.30
CA SER A 138 -24.53 8.69 4.76
C SER A 138 -24.74 7.40 5.56
N HIS A 139 -25.07 6.34 4.84
CA HIS A 139 -25.00 4.97 5.34
C HIS A 139 -23.68 4.39 4.85
N GLY A 140 -22.59 4.57 5.63
CA GLY A 140 -21.28 4.01 5.33
C GLY A 140 -20.12 4.99 5.57
N GLY A 141 -18.97 4.45 6.00
CA GLY A 141 -17.72 5.20 6.13
C GLY A 141 -17.10 5.55 4.76
N ASP A 142 -16.30 6.61 4.72
CA ASP A 142 -15.56 7.00 3.52
C ASP A 142 -14.22 6.25 3.46
N VAL A 143 -13.87 5.71 2.30
CA VAL A 143 -12.54 5.13 2.07
C VAL A 143 -11.65 6.16 1.41
N TRP A 144 -10.52 6.43 2.02
CA TRP A 144 -9.51 7.35 1.51
C TRP A 144 -8.33 6.57 0.96
N THR A 145 -7.83 6.99 -0.20
CA THR A 145 -6.60 6.49 -0.80
C THR A 145 -5.67 7.67 -1.07
N LYS A 146 -4.50 7.66 -0.44
CA LYS A 146 -3.37 8.55 -0.72
C LYS A 146 -2.41 7.81 -1.64
N VAL A 147 -2.10 8.45 -2.76
CA VAL A 147 -1.20 7.91 -3.77
C VAL A 147 -0.07 8.89 -3.97
N SER A 148 1.16 8.43 -3.81
CA SER A 148 2.36 9.16 -4.21
C SER A 148 2.98 8.52 -5.45
N TYR A 149 3.39 9.35 -6.40
CA TYR A 149 3.94 8.89 -7.67
C TYR A 149 4.93 9.90 -8.25
N GLU A 150 5.90 9.41 -9.02
CA GLU A 150 6.85 10.26 -9.70
C GLU A 150 6.29 10.76 -11.04
N LEU A 151 6.38 12.07 -11.27
CA LEU A 151 6.07 12.67 -12.56
C LEU A 151 7.09 13.75 -12.89
N ASN A 152 7.86 13.53 -13.96
CA ASN A 152 8.93 14.43 -14.41
C ASN A 152 9.99 14.70 -13.31
N GLY A 153 10.45 13.64 -12.63
CA GLY A 153 11.48 13.76 -11.57
C GLY A 153 10.99 14.43 -10.29
N LYS A 154 9.67 14.53 -10.09
CA LYS A 154 9.06 15.10 -8.88
C LYS A 154 8.03 14.16 -8.33
N ILE A 155 8.08 13.91 -7.03
CA ILE A 155 7.01 13.22 -6.32
C ILE A 155 5.77 14.13 -6.28
N LYS A 156 4.64 13.54 -6.65
CA LYS A 156 3.29 14.11 -6.57
C LYS A 156 2.46 13.24 -5.67
N THR A 157 1.63 13.87 -4.85
CA THR A 157 0.65 13.17 -4.02
C THR A 157 -0.74 13.56 -4.46
N THR A 158 -1.65 12.59 -4.47
CA THR A 158 -3.07 12.78 -4.76
C THR A 158 -3.89 12.00 -3.74
N PHE A 159 -5.00 12.60 -3.32
CA PHE A 159 -5.97 11.97 -2.44
C PHE A 159 -7.23 11.64 -3.23
N ILE A 160 -7.76 10.44 -3.00
CA ILE A 160 -9.00 9.95 -3.60
C ILE A 160 -9.90 9.53 -2.44
N GLN A 161 -11.09 10.10 -2.34
CA GLN A 161 -12.12 9.71 -1.38
C GLN A 161 -13.21 8.96 -2.12
N CYS A 162 -13.51 7.73 -1.71
CA CYS A 162 -14.57 6.88 -2.25
C CYS A 162 -15.66 6.68 -1.21
N HIS A 163 -16.92 6.85 -1.61
CA HIS A 163 -18.07 6.69 -0.72
C HIS A 163 -19.31 6.20 -1.47
N GLY A 164 -20.19 5.49 -0.77
CA GLY A 164 -21.49 5.07 -1.30
C GLY A 164 -22.50 6.22 -1.31
N HIS A 165 -23.41 6.23 -2.29
CA HIS A 165 -24.55 7.14 -2.32
C HIS A 165 -25.83 6.40 -1.91
N GLY A 166 -26.18 6.45 -0.63
CA GLY A 166 -27.47 5.95 -0.13
C GLY A 166 -27.63 4.43 -0.21
N LEU A 167 -28.48 3.94 -1.13
CA LEU A 167 -28.77 2.50 -1.33
C LEU A 167 -28.00 1.90 -2.53
N GLU A 168 -27.09 2.65 -3.13
CA GLU A 168 -26.32 2.18 -4.27
C GLU A 168 -25.19 1.25 -3.81
N GLU A 169 -25.02 0.11 -4.48
CA GLU A 169 -23.93 -0.85 -4.23
C GLU A 169 -22.57 -0.34 -4.75
N GLU A 170 -22.55 0.69 -5.60
CA GLU A 170 -21.32 1.23 -6.20
C GLU A 170 -20.72 2.38 -5.38
N LEU A 171 -19.39 2.36 -5.24
CA LEU A 171 -18.62 3.47 -4.64
C LEU A 171 -18.31 4.57 -5.65
N PHE A 172 -18.53 5.82 -5.24
CA PHE A 172 -18.19 7.01 -6.00
C PHE A 172 -16.92 7.67 -5.48
N CYS A 173 -15.94 7.81 -6.36
CA CYS A 173 -14.62 8.32 -5.99
C CYS A 173 -14.36 9.74 -6.49
N HIS A 174 -13.82 10.60 -5.63
CA HIS A 174 -13.52 12.02 -5.87
C HIS A 174 -12.05 12.34 -5.57
N TYR A 175 -11.41 13.13 -6.44
CA TYR A 175 -10.09 13.68 -6.12
C TYR A 175 -10.21 14.80 -5.08
N LYS A 176 -9.31 14.82 -4.10
CA LYS A 176 -9.26 15.82 -3.04
C LYS A 176 -7.88 16.48 -2.99
N SER A 177 -7.85 17.73 -2.53
CA SER A 177 -6.61 18.48 -2.34
C SER A 177 -5.88 18.11 -1.04
N SER A 178 -6.60 17.55 -0.07
CA SER A 178 -6.09 17.13 1.23
C SER A 178 -6.86 15.90 1.72
N ALA A 179 -6.21 15.11 2.57
CA ALA A 179 -6.81 14.01 3.33
C ALA A 179 -7.55 14.53 4.57
N ASN A 180 -8.52 13.74 5.03
CA ASN A 180 -9.08 13.82 6.37
C ASN A 180 -8.76 12.53 7.13
N ASP A 181 -8.59 12.64 8.46
CA ASP A 181 -8.42 11.51 9.38
C ASP A 181 -7.34 10.50 8.98
N GLU A 182 -6.26 10.95 8.33
CA GLU A 182 -5.15 10.07 7.95
C GLU A 182 -4.48 9.49 9.22
N PRO A 183 -4.53 8.16 9.46
CA PRO A 183 -3.97 7.57 10.68
C PRO A 183 -2.44 7.52 10.61
N SER A 184 -1.76 7.56 11.76
CA SER A 184 -0.35 7.17 11.81
C SER A 184 -0.21 5.65 11.66
N LEU A 185 0.82 5.21 10.94
CA LEU A 185 1.24 3.81 10.77
C LEU A 185 2.72 3.66 11.15
N GLU A 186 3.08 4.28 12.26
CA GLU A 186 4.42 4.20 12.85
C GLU A 186 4.44 3.11 13.91
N ASP A 187 5.53 2.33 13.94
CA ASP A 187 5.75 1.33 14.98
C ASP A 187 5.89 2.07 16.31
N GLY A 188 4.94 1.84 17.21
CA GLY A 188 4.91 2.41 18.55
C GLY A 188 6.00 1.81 19.44
N HIS A 189 7.26 1.83 19.00
CA HIS A 189 8.38 1.82 19.93
C HIS A 189 8.33 3.13 20.72
N ASP A 190 7.46 3.13 21.73
CA ASP A 190 7.65 3.95 22.92
C ASP A 190 9.01 3.56 23.48
N ASP A 191 10.04 4.29 23.04
CA ASP A 191 11.33 4.37 23.69
C ASP A 191 11.10 5.02 25.07
N HIS A 192 10.48 4.27 25.98
CA HIS A 192 10.59 4.54 27.41
C HIS A 192 12.00 4.19 27.87
N ASP A 193 13.00 4.87 27.30
CA ASP A 193 14.28 5.14 27.93
C ASP A 193 14.01 6.12 29.07
N HIS A 194 13.40 5.62 30.14
CA HIS A 194 13.53 6.22 31.45
C HIS A 194 14.89 5.84 32.02
N ASP A 195 15.95 6.40 31.45
CA ASP A 195 17.24 6.47 32.11
C ASP A 195 17.85 7.86 31.94
N HIS A 196 17.52 8.76 32.87
CA HIS A 196 18.49 9.73 33.38
C HIS A 196 18.24 9.99 34.86
N ASN A 197 18.97 9.22 35.67
CA ASN A 197 19.55 9.66 36.93
C ASN A 197 19.98 11.14 36.87
N HIS A 198 19.46 11.98 37.78
CA HIS A 198 20.21 13.04 38.47
C HIS A 198 19.54 13.46 39.77
#